data_AF-A0A2S2NVG1-F1
#
_entry.id   AF-A0A2S2NVG1-F1
#
_cell.length_a   1.000
_cell.length_b   1.000
_cell.length_c   1.000
_cell.angle_alpha   90.00
_cell.angle_beta   90.00
_cell.angle_gamma   90.00
#
_symmetry.space_group_name_H-M   'P 1'
#
loop_
_entity.id
_entity.type
_entity.pdbx_description
1 polymer ?
#
loop_
_entity_poly.entity_id
_entity_poly.type
_entity_poly.pdbx_seq_one_letter_code
_entity_poly.pdbx_strand_id
1 'polypeptide(L)'
;MMNQSQNKIDVSNTSQFDFPSPVSSIYSQNSRRYIQPTQQRNLGNGYTRNTQYIILLFIGFFVVIFGLYFTSIQSSTVILPPGILNSLCAKKSLQGFDCDTEQKRVQHLYSSLVSQVQDKYIRNQCEKSDIEPTVDAQTIFEYISTHENLPSREVEELVELFKSIAKTYTDSPIGFDTSFNINVQPNLPVLCAVKNIFTNMFYLILWLGIVSLSIVSLYFGICYMTTKSEKHKQEVNHLVENIIDLLKQQAQYRPNEGYLPIIHIRDQLIPPNERQKKSKIWTEVEQYFTESESRVRSEIQQIDGEDFQVWRWVQPMSPVTVKKVWQGQAFETNEGSMNSPQPSPTSCLKIRHMFGPDSMLGVDCETRVKDAILEKCESVEVLHLSVDRSSHEGCVYVKCASPAEAGKAYRQLHGFWYDGKLVTVKFLRLERYHQRFPDAVSTTTPLMPSNNEKRSLQ
;
A
#
# COMPACT_ATOMS: atom_id res chain seq x y z
N MET A 1 11.92 -27.68 68.53
CA MET A 1 11.90 -28.88 67.67
C MET A 1 10.55 -29.56 67.82
N MET A 2 9.97 -29.93 66.68
CA MET A 2 8.83 -30.82 66.43
C MET A 2 7.43 -30.53 67.04
N ASN A 3 6.53 -30.20 66.10
CA ASN A 3 5.21 -30.80 65.82
C ASN A 3 4.25 -31.12 66.98
N GLN A 4 3.10 -30.46 66.93
CA GLN A 4 1.82 -31.04 67.30
C GLN A 4 0.80 -30.89 66.17
N SER A 5 0.34 -32.04 65.70
CA SER A 5 -0.92 -32.24 64.97
C SER A 5 -1.99 -32.67 65.97
N GLN A 6 -3.20 -32.08 65.93
CA GLN A 6 -4.49 -32.81 65.98
C GLN A 6 -5.74 -31.90 65.98
N ASN A 7 -6.67 -32.27 65.09
CA ASN A 7 -8.14 -32.35 65.23
C ASN A 7 -9.02 -31.12 65.56
N LYS A 8 -9.73 -30.68 64.51
CA LYS A 8 -11.19 -30.73 64.29
C LYS A 8 -12.14 -30.42 65.47
N ILE A 9 -12.89 -29.32 65.33
CA ILE A 9 -14.27 -29.16 65.83
C ILE A 9 -15.10 -28.46 64.73
N ASP A 10 -16.20 -29.10 64.33
CA ASP A 10 -17.25 -28.59 63.45
C ASP A 10 -18.16 -27.60 64.19
N VAL A 11 -18.50 -26.46 63.57
CA VAL A 11 -19.76 -25.74 63.83
C VAL A 11 -20.31 -25.19 62.51
N SER A 12 -21.61 -25.42 62.37
CA SER A 12 -22.51 -25.34 61.22
C SER A 12 -22.96 -23.95 60.76
N ASN A 13 -23.43 -23.93 59.50
CA ASN A 13 -24.46 -23.09 58.88
C ASN A 13 -24.10 -21.66 58.46
N THR A 14 -23.97 -21.45 57.14
CA THR A 14 -24.58 -20.28 56.48
C THR A 14 -24.98 -20.61 55.04
N SER A 15 -26.23 -20.25 54.74
CA SER A 15 -27.02 -20.33 53.51
C SER A 15 -26.32 -20.44 52.16
N GLN A 16 -26.69 -21.50 51.46
CA GLN A 16 -26.54 -21.73 50.02
C GLN A 16 -27.50 -20.82 49.24
N PHE A 17 -26.96 -19.90 48.44
CA PHE A 17 -27.68 -19.22 47.36
C PHE A 17 -27.09 -19.72 46.04
N ASP A 18 -27.85 -20.56 45.35
CA ASP A 18 -27.52 -21.07 44.02
C ASP A 18 -27.63 -19.92 42.99
N PHE A 19 -26.50 -19.54 42.39
CA PHE A 19 -26.49 -18.74 41.17
C PHE A 19 -26.61 -19.68 39.96
N PRO A 20 -27.61 -19.50 39.07
CA PRO A 20 -27.62 -20.23 37.81
C PRO A 20 -26.48 -19.74 36.91
N SER A 21 -25.75 -20.71 36.34
CA SER A 21 -24.58 -20.53 35.48
C SER A 21 -24.89 -19.66 34.24
N PRO A 22 -23.87 -18.96 33.68
CA PRO A 22 -24.05 -18.19 32.45
C PRO A 22 -24.27 -19.13 31.26
N VAL A 23 -25.36 -18.88 30.54
CA VAL A 23 -25.72 -19.55 29.29
C VAL A 23 -24.59 -19.37 28.28
N SER A 24 -23.89 -20.46 28.01
CA SER A 24 -22.98 -20.60 26.88
C SER A 24 -23.77 -20.77 25.57
N SER A 25 -23.32 -20.02 24.56
CA SER A 25 -23.40 -20.29 23.12
C SER A 25 -24.77 -20.52 22.46
N ILE A 26 -25.23 -19.52 21.70
CA ILE A 26 -25.62 -19.71 20.28
C ILE A 26 -25.21 -18.44 19.51
N TYR A 27 -23.93 -18.34 19.11
CA TYR A 27 -23.58 -17.50 17.98
C TYR A 27 -23.83 -18.32 16.72
N SER A 28 -24.85 -17.94 15.95
CA SER A 28 -25.08 -18.49 14.62
C SER A 28 -23.96 -17.99 13.70
N GLN A 29 -22.95 -18.85 13.51
CA GLN A 29 -22.13 -18.82 12.31
C GLN A 29 -23.04 -19.13 11.14
N ASN A 30 -23.56 -18.11 10.44
CA ASN A 30 -23.92 -18.27 9.04
C ASN A 30 -23.92 -16.93 8.29
N SER A 31 -22.98 -16.86 7.34
CA SER A 31 -22.99 -16.04 6.13
C SER A 31 -22.80 -14.52 6.30
N ARG A 32 -21.58 -14.11 6.68
CA ARG A 32 -20.95 -12.99 5.96
C ARG A 32 -20.08 -13.59 4.86
N ARG A 33 -20.64 -13.67 3.65
CA ARG A 33 -19.79 -13.71 2.44
C ARG A 33 -18.93 -12.47 2.50
N TYR A 34 -17.67 -12.67 2.84
CA TYR A 34 -16.63 -11.69 2.61
C TYR A 34 -16.63 -11.46 1.09
N ILE A 35 -17.22 -10.35 0.65
CA ILE A 35 -16.90 -9.81 -0.67
C ILE A 35 -15.47 -9.34 -0.50
N GLN A 36 -14.55 -10.24 -0.84
CA GLN A 36 -13.15 -9.95 -1.01
C GLN A 36 -13.10 -8.73 -1.94
N PRO A 37 -12.55 -7.58 -1.52
CA PRO A 37 -12.24 -6.55 -2.48
C PRO A 37 -11.30 -7.23 -3.47
N THR A 38 -11.73 -7.29 -4.73
CA THR A 38 -10.94 -7.79 -5.85
C THR A 38 -9.53 -7.28 -5.67
N GLN A 39 -8.63 -8.22 -5.38
CA GLN A 39 -7.20 -8.00 -5.40
C GLN A 39 -6.91 -7.22 -6.68
N GLN A 40 -6.52 -5.95 -6.53
CA GLN A 40 -5.91 -5.19 -7.61
C GLN A 40 -4.51 -5.77 -7.83
N ARG A 41 -4.46 -7.03 -8.31
CA ARG A 41 -3.33 -7.58 -9.03
C ARG A 41 -3.25 -6.77 -10.31
N ASN A 42 -2.50 -5.67 -10.28
CA ASN A 42 -1.81 -5.07 -11.43
C ASN A 42 -0.99 -3.83 -11.03
N LEU A 43 -0.25 -3.88 -9.92
CA LEU A 43 0.85 -2.95 -9.65
C LEU A 43 2.23 -3.65 -9.62
N GLY A 44 2.35 -4.79 -10.30
CA GLY A 44 3.56 -5.62 -10.26
C GLY A 44 4.43 -5.65 -11.52
N ASN A 45 3.92 -5.27 -12.69
CA ASN A 45 4.63 -5.53 -13.96
C ASN A 45 4.99 -4.27 -14.79
N GLY A 46 4.55 -3.08 -14.39
CA GLY A 46 4.97 -1.83 -15.04
C GLY A 46 6.35 -1.34 -14.58
N TYR A 47 6.71 -1.66 -13.33
CA TYR A 47 7.92 -1.15 -12.67
C TYR A 47 9.19 -1.84 -13.20
N THR A 48 9.15 -3.15 -13.47
CA THR A 48 10.32 -3.93 -13.91
C THR A 48 10.71 -3.64 -15.37
N ARG A 49 9.72 -3.51 -16.26
CA ARG A 49 9.97 -3.31 -17.69
C ARG A 49 10.52 -1.93 -18.00
N ASN A 50 10.00 -0.89 -17.34
CA ASN A 50 10.50 0.48 -17.50
C ASN A 50 11.90 0.64 -16.91
N THR A 51 12.19 -0.05 -15.81
CA THR A 51 13.53 -0.04 -15.19
C THR A 51 14.57 -0.70 -16.10
N GLN A 52 14.23 -1.79 -16.80
CA GLN A 52 15.14 -2.41 -17.78
C GLN A 52 15.50 -1.48 -18.95
N TYR A 53 14.53 -0.72 -19.49
CA TYR A 53 14.81 0.21 -20.59
C TYR A 53 15.70 1.37 -20.15
N ILE A 54 15.51 1.89 -18.94
CA ILE A 54 16.35 2.98 -18.39
C ILE A 54 17.81 2.51 -18.23
N ILE A 55 18.03 1.28 -17.76
CA ILE A 55 19.37 0.70 -17.60
C ILE A 55 20.06 0.53 -18.97
N LEU A 56 19.35 0.02 -19.98
CA LEU A 56 19.92 -0.19 -21.32
C LEU A 56 20.29 1.14 -22.02
N LEU A 57 19.49 2.18 -21.82
CA LEU A 57 19.75 3.52 -22.37
C LEU A 57 21.01 4.14 -21.74
N PHE A 58 21.21 3.93 -20.44
CA PHE A 58 22.40 4.37 -19.73
C PHE A 58 23.67 3.66 -20.23
N ILE A 59 23.60 2.33 -20.43
CA ILE A 59 24.73 1.55 -20.95
C ILE A 59 25.09 1.99 -22.38
N GLY A 60 24.09 2.20 -23.25
CA GLY A 60 24.32 2.66 -24.62
C GLY A 60 25.01 4.02 -24.71
N PHE A 61 24.64 4.97 -23.84
CA PHE A 61 25.25 6.29 -23.78
C PHE A 61 26.75 6.22 -23.42
N PHE A 62 27.11 5.39 -22.45
CA PHE A 62 28.52 5.19 -22.08
C PHE A 62 29.35 4.60 -23.21
N VAL A 63 28.82 3.61 -23.94
CA VAL A 63 29.54 2.98 -25.07
C VAL A 63 29.83 4.00 -26.18
N VAL A 64 28.91 4.90 -26.47
CA VAL A 64 29.09 5.95 -27.49
C VAL A 64 30.16 6.97 -27.06
N ILE A 65 30.15 7.39 -25.79
CA ILE A 65 31.19 8.30 -25.26
C ILE A 65 32.57 7.65 -25.32
N PHE A 66 32.68 6.40 -24.90
CA PHE A 66 33.95 5.65 -24.99
C PHE A 66 34.41 5.51 -26.45
N GLY A 67 33.50 5.20 -27.38
CA GLY A 67 33.81 5.07 -28.80
C GLY A 67 34.34 6.36 -29.43
N LEU A 68 33.69 7.51 -29.15
CA LEU A 68 34.12 8.81 -29.67
C LEU A 68 35.45 9.29 -29.06
N TYR A 69 35.72 8.92 -27.81
CA TYR A 69 36.98 9.27 -27.14
C TYR A 69 38.17 8.50 -27.73
N PHE A 70 38.00 7.21 -28.03
CA PHE A 70 39.05 6.40 -28.67
C PHE A 70 39.43 6.90 -30.07
N THR A 71 38.51 7.51 -30.81
CA THR A 71 38.79 8.08 -32.14
C THR A 71 39.60 9.39 -32.10
N SER A 72 39.82 9.99 -30.93
CA SER A 72 40.55 11.26 -30.77
C SER A 72 42.07 11.10 -30.53
N ILE A 73 42.59 9.88 -30.41
CA ILE A 73 44.02 9.64 -30.11
C ILE A 73 44.79 9.50 -31.43
N GLN A 74 45.44 10.57 -31.90
CA GLN A 74 46.36 10.53 -33.04
C GLN A 74 47.77 10.94 -32.61
N SER A 75 48.79 10.17 -33.01
CA SER A 75 50.20 10.42 -32.69
C SER A 75 50.83 11.45 -33.64
N SER A 76 51.51 12.45 -33.08
CA SER A 76 52.26 13.46 -33.85
C SER A 76 53.76 13.15 -33.82
N THR A 77 54.41 13.09 -34.99
CA THR A 77 55.88 12.99 -35.12
C THR A 77 56.46 14.37 -35.48
N VAL A 78 57.54 14.79 -34.83
CA VAL A 78 58.14 16.12 -35.01
C VAL A 78 59.46 16.03 -35.80
N ILE A 79 59.63 16.92 -36.78
CA ILE A 79 60.81 17.04 -37.66
C ILE A 79 61.28 18.51 -37.58
N LEU A 80 62.59 18.81 -37.53
CA LEU A 80 63.03 20.21 -37.57
C LEU A 80 62.64 20.83 -38.91
N PRO A 81 62.24 22.12 -38.91
CA PRO A 81 62.07 22.86 -40.15
C PRO A 81 63.38 22.87 -40.96
N PRO A 82 63.33 22.59 -42.28
CA PRO A 82 64.52 22.53 -43.14
C PRO A 82 65.29 23.86 -43.21
N GLY A 83 64.64 24.99 -42.90
CA GLY A 83 65.28 26.31 -42.85
C GLY A 83 66.38 26.45 -41.79
N ILE A 84 66.25 25.77 -40.64
CA ILE A 84 67.27 25.77 -39.57
C ILE A 84 68.47 24.90 -39.97
N LEU A 85 68.18 23.75 -40.57
CA LEU A 85 69.19 22.82 -41.08
C LEU A 85 70.02 23.44 -42.22
N ASN A 86 69.40 24.27 -43.05
CA ASN A 86 70.09 24.98 -44.14
C ASN A 86 71.01 26.11 -43.63
N SER A 87 70.65 26.80 -42.56
CA SER A 87 71.50 27.88 -41.98
C SER A 87 72.76 27.33 -41.31
N LEU A 88 72.69 26.10 -40.78
CA LEU A 88 73.85 25.37 -40.23
C LEU A 88 74.90 25.05 -41.29
N CYS A 89 74.48 24.60 -42.47
CA CYS A 89 75.40 24.34 -43.57
C CYS A 89 76.09 25.62 -44.07
N ALA A 90 75.35 26.73 -44.14
CA ALA A 90 75.89 28.03 -44.53
C ALA A 90 76.97 28.51 -43.54
N LYS A 91 76.78 28.27 -42.24
CA LYS A 91 77.75 28.64 -41.19
C LYS A 91 79.04 27.80 -41.24
N LYS A 92 78.95 26.51 -41.61
CA LYS A 92 80.12 25.61 -41.78
C LYS A 92 80.75 25.68 -43.18
N SER A 93 80.24 26.53 -44.09
CA SER A 93 80.68 26.64 -45.49
C SER A 93 80.60 25.31 -46.28
N LEU A 94 79.63 24.45 -45.96
CA LEU A 94 79.41 23.16 -46.62
C LEU A 94 78.43 23.30 -47.79
N GLN A 95 78.66 22.59 -48.89
CA GLN A 95 77.80 22.61 -50.08
C GLN A 95 77.50 21.19 -50.59
N GLY A 96 76.28 20.99 -51.12
CA GLY A 96 75.88 19.73 -51.73
C GLY A 96 75.81 18.56 -50.74
N PHE A 97 76.40 17.42 -51.10
CA PHE A 97 76.30 16.14 -50.38
C PHE A 97 76.81 16.19 -48.93
N ASP A 98 77.81 17.02 -48.65
CA ASP A 98 78.37 17.19 -47.30
C ASP A 98 77.41 17.94 -46.37
N CYS A 99 76.61 18.87 -46.92
CA CYS A 99 75.56 19.55 -46.17
C CYS A 99 74.41 18.59 -45.83
N ASP A 100 73.93 17.79 -46.78
CA ASP A 100 72.85 16.82 -46.55
C ASP A 100 73.22 15.79 -45.47
N THR A 101 74.50 15.40 -45.43
CA THR A 101 75.04 14.45 -44.45
C THR A 101 75.09 15.05 -43.05
N GLU A 102 75.58 16.28 -42.92
CA GLU A 102 75.61 17.01 -41.65
C GLU A 102 74.20 17.36 -41.15
N GLN A 103 73.26 17.69 -42.05
CA GLN A 103 71.86 17.91 -41.69
C GLN A 103 71.21 16.67 -41.09
N LYS A 104 71.40 15.51 -41.74
CA LYS A 104 70.90 14.22 -41.21
C LYS A 104 71.54 13.90 -39.86
N ARG A 105 72.83 14.18 -39.68
CA ARG A 105 73.54 13.98 -38.42
C ARG A 105 72.99 14.85 -37.29
N VAL A 106 72.84 16.15 -37.52
CA VAL A 106 72.29 17.10 -36.53
C VAL A 106 70.82 16.76 -36.23
N GLN A 107 70.03 16.41 -37.25
CA GLN A 107 68.65 15.96 -37.07
C GLN A 107 68.57 14.69 -36.20
N HIS A 108 69.46 13.73 -36.44
CA HIS A 108 69.53 12.50 -35.65
C HIS A 108 69.87 12.82 -34.18
N LEU A 109 70.89 13.64 -33.93
CA LEU A 109 71.28 14.02 -32.57
C LEU A 109 70.20 14.81 -31.83
N TYR A 110 69.54 15.74 -32.50
CA TYR A 110 68.40 16.45 -31.93
C TYR A 110 67.24 15.50 -31.62
N SER A 111 66.93 14.55 -32.51
CA SER A 111 65.88 13.56 -32.28
C SER A 111 66.20 12.63 -31.10
N SER A 112 67.46 12.26 -30.92
CA SER A 112 67.94 11.49 -29.76
C SER A 112 67.77 12.27 -28.46
N LEU A 113 68.13 13.55 -28.46
CA LEU A 113 67.90 14.45 -27.32
C LEU A 113 66.41 14.55 -26.96
N VAL A 114 65.56 14.83 -27.95
CA VAL A 114 64.10 14.91 -27.74
C VAL A 114 63.57 13.59 -27.18
N SER A 115 64.03 12.45 -27.71
CA SER A 115 63.64 11.12 -27.22
C SER A 115 64.03 10.90 -25.75
N GLN A 116 65.21 11.34 -25.32
CA GLN A 116 65.66 11.17 -23.93
C GLN A 116 64.83 11.99 -22.93
N VAL A 117 64.54 13.25 -23.27
CA VAL A 117 63.72 14.12 -22.41
C VAL A 117 62.27 13.60 -22.35
N GLN A 118 61.72 13.18 -23.49
CA GLN A 118 60.37 12.61 -23.56
C GLN A 118 60.24 11.29 -22.79
N ASP A 119 61.24 10.40 -22.87
CA ASP A 119 61.21 9.11 -22.17
C ASP A 119 61.23 9.26 -20.64
N LYS A 120 62.03 10.19 -20.10
CA LYS A 120 62.01 10.52 -18.66
C LYS A 120 60.64 11.04 -18.21
N TYR A 121 59.99 11.87 -19.02
CA TYR A 121 58.64 12.36 -18.71
C TYR A 121 57.58 11.28 -18.75
N ILE A 122 57.64 10.40 -19.74
CA ILE A 122 56.73 9.25 -19.84
C ILE A 122 56.87 8.36 -18.60
N ARG A 123 58.10 8.04 -18.17
CA ARG A 123 58.34 7.24 -16.96
C ARG A 123 57.78 7.92 -15.70
N ASN A 124 57.99 9.23 -15.55
CA ASN A 124 57.41 9.99 -14.44
C ASN A 124 55.86 9.91 -14.41
N GLN A 125 55.22 10.17 -15.56
CA GLN A 125 53.75 10.15 -15.65
C GLN A 125 53.14 8.74 -15.52
N CYS A 126 53.81 7.70 -16.02
CA CYS A 126 53.25 6.36 -16.14
C CYS A 126 53.58 5.42 -14.98
N GLU A 127 54.77 5.58 -14.39
CA GLU A 127 55.29 4.71 -13.34
C GLU A 127 55.30 5.38 -11.96
N LYS A 128 54.93 6.67 -11.86
CA LYS A 128 55.05 7.49 -10.64
C LYS A 128 56.49 7.43 -10.07
N SER A 129 57.47 7.70 -10.92
CA SER A 129 58.88 7.79 -10.49
C SER A 129 59.19 9.20 -9.97
N ASP A 130 59.96 9.33 -8.89
CA ASP A 130 60.45 10.63 -8.37
C ASP A 130 61.50 11.33 -9.29
N ILE A 131 61.55 10.93 -10.56
CA ILE A 131 62.51 11.42 -11.55
C ILE A 131 61.97 12.70 -12.17
N GLU A 132 62.69 13.79 -11.98
CA GLU A 132 62.39 15.07 -12.62
C GLU A 132 62.58 14.95 -14.15
N PRO A 133 61.60 15.39 -14.99
CA PRO A 133 61.61 15.18 -16.43
C PRO A 133 62.47 16.23 -17.16
N THR A 134 63.68 16.44 -16.66
CA THR A 134 64.65 17.41 -17.19
C THR A 134 65.99 16.73 -17.49
N VAL A 135 66.76 17.33 -18.41
CA VAL A 135 68.11 16.88 -18.75
C VAL A 135 69.03 18.09 -18.78
N ASP A 136 70.09 18.07 -17.97
CA ASP A 136 71.07 19.15 -17.93
C ASP A 136 71.95 19.19 -19.18
N ALA A 137 72.44 20.38 -19.53
CA ALA A 137 73.32 20.58 -20.67
C ALA A 137 74.63 19.76 -20.54
N GLN A 138 75.16 19.59 -19.32
CA GLN A 138 76.38 18.79 -19.09
C GLN A 138 76.14 17.30 -19.39
N THR A 139 74.97 16.78 -19.05
CA THR A 139 74.60 15.39 -19.36
C THR A 139 74.52 15.15 -20.86
N ILE A 140 74.05 16.12 -21.62
CA ILE A 140 73.95 16.03 -23.08
C ILE A 140 75.34 16.12 -23.72
N PHE A 141 76.19 17.00 -23.21
CA PHE A 141 77.58 17.10 -23.64
C PHE A 141 78.31 15.75 -23.44
N GLU A 142 78.17 15.14 -22.26
CA GLU A 142 78.76 13.84 -21.97
C GLU A 142 78.19 12.73 -22.87
N TYR A 143 76.88 12.72 -23.09
CA TYR A 143 76.22 11.76 -23.98
C TYR A 143 76.71 11.85 -25.43
N ILE A 144 76.77 13.06 -26.00
CA ILE A 144 77.21 13.25 -27.39
C ILE A 144 78.72 12.94 -27.52
N SER A 145 79.54 13.37 -26.56
CA SER A 145 80.98 13.09 -26.54
C SER A 145 81.28 11.58 -26.54
N THR A 146 80.52 10.82 -25.76
CA THR A 146 80.70 9.35 -25.63
C THR A 146 80.16 8.54 -26.81
N HIS A 147 79.09 9.00 -27.47
CA HIS A 147 78.41 8.21 -28.51
C HIS A 147 78.83 8.58 -29.94
N GLU A 148 79.30 9.79 -30.19
CA GLU A 148 79.58 10.29 -31.55
C GLU A 148 81.07 10.50 -31.86
N ASN A 149 81.99 10.22 -30.92
CA ASN A 149 83.43 10.43 -31.08
C ASN A 149 83.79 11.81 -31.67
N LEU A 150 83.10 12.86 -31.20
CA LEU A 150 83.29 14.23 -31.65
C LEU A 150 84.33 14.97 -30.78
N PRO A 151 85.11 15.90 -31.34
CA PRO A 151 85.98 16.76 -30.53
C PRO A 151 85.12 17.67 -29.64
N SER A 152 85.57 17.91 -28.40
CA SER A 152 84.81 18.64 -27.37
C SER A 152 84.29 20.00 -27.83
N ARG A 153 85.03 20.69 -28.71
CA ARG A 153 84.62 21.99 -29.28
C ARG A 153 83.38 21.89 -30.16
N GLU A 154 83.25 20.83 -30.95
CA GLU A 154 82.09 20.63 -31.83
C GLU A 154 80.85 20.23 -31.03
N VAL A 155 81.03 19.48 -29.94
CA VAL A 155 79.94 19.13 -29.02
C VAL A 155 79.38 20.38 -28.33
N GLU A 156 80.25 21.28 -27.87
CA GLU A 156 79.82 22.54 -27.24
C GLU A 156 79.02 23.42 -28.20
N GLU A 157 79.47 23.54 -29.46
CA GLU A 157 78.75 24.27 -30.50
C GLU A 157 77.38 23.66 -30.81
N LEU A 158 77.25 22.33 -30.78
CA LEU A 158 75.98 21.62 -30.95
C LEU A 158 75.02 21.81 -29.77
N VAL A 159 75.52 21.77 -28.54
CA VAL A 159 74.69 21.98 -27.33
C VAL A 159 74.15 23.41 -27.28
N GLU A 160 74.97 24.42 -27.58
CA GLU A 160 74.51 25.82 -27.66
C GLU A 160 73.53 26.05 -28.82
N LEU A 161 73.71 25.36 -29.94
CA LEU A 161 72.73 25.35 -31.03
C LEU A 161 71.38 24.81 -30.57
N PHE A 162 71.34 23.63 -29.93
CA PHE A 162 70.09 23.04 -29.44
C PHE A 162 69.39 23.91 -28.40
N LYS A 163 70.16 24.54 -27.51
CA LYS A 163 69.65 25.55 -26.56
C LYS A 163 69.04 26.76 -27.28
N SER A 164 69.68 27.25 -28.34
CA SER A 164 69.15 28.36 -29.12
C SER A 164 67.81 27.99 -29.80
N ILE A 165 67.70 26.78 -30.33
CA ILE A 165 66.48 26.28 -30.98
C ILE A 165 65.36 26.15 -29.94
N ALA A 166 65.66 25.54 -28.79
CA ALA A 166 64.71 25.34 -27.72
C ALA A 166 64.19 26.65 -27.10
N LYS A 167 64.99 27.72 -27.10
CA LYS A 167 64.57 29.06 -26.64
C LYS A 167 63.81 29.86 -27.69
N THR A 168 64.14 29.67 -28.97
CA THR A 168 63.64 30.53 -30.06
C THR A 168 62.31 30.03 -30.61
N TYR A 169 62.14 28.70 -30.71
CA TYR A 169 60.96 28.10 -31.32
C TYR A 169 60.03 27.56 -30.24
N THR A 170 58.89 28.23 -30.04
CA THR A 170 57.85 27.82 -29.08
C THR A 170 57.20 26.49 -29.45
N ASP A 171 57.31 26.06 -30.71
CA ASP A 171 56.77 24.79 -31.20
C ASP A 171 57.78 23.65 -31.08
N SER A 172 58.99 23.91 -30.57
CA SER A 172 59.99 22.90 -30.27
C SER A 172 59.45 21.94 -29.20
N PRO A 173 59.57 20.60 -29.36
CA PRO A 173 59.12 19.62 -28.36
C PRO A 173 59.77 19.82 -26.98
N ILE A 174 61.01 20.31 -27.00
CA ILE A 174 61.83 20.62 -25.83
C ILE A 174 62.04 22.12 -25.71
N GLY A 175 62.00 22.63 -24.48
CA GLY A 175 62.35 24.00 -24.11
C GLY A 175 63.69 24.04 -23.38
N PHE A 176 64.16 25.24 -23.05
CA PHE A 176 65.35 25.43 -22.24
C PHE A 176 65.24 26.64 -21.33
N ASP A 177 65.24 26.40 -20.02
CA ASP A 177 65.32 27.43 -18.98
C ASP A 177 66.70 27.41 -18.31
N THR A 178 66.88 26.50 -17.34
CA THR A 178 68.17 26.15 -16.71
C THR A 178 68.69 24.80 -17.21
N SER A 179 67.79 23.91 -17.59
CA SER A 179 68.03 22.59 -18.19
C SER A 179 67.02 22.36 -19.31
N PHE A 180 67.23 21.35 -20.16
CA PHE A 180 66.28 20.98 -21.19
C PHE A 180 65.02 20.37 -20.54
N ASN A 181 63.86 20.93 -20.86
CA ASN A 181 62.56 20.53 -20.34
C ASN A 181 61.58 20.25 -21.47
N ILE A 182 60.40 19.71 -21.13
CA ILE A 182 59.32 19.53 -22.10
C ILE A 182 58.56 20.83 -22.26
N ASN A 183 58.52 21.30 -23.50
CA ASN A 183 57.77 22.49 -23.89
C ASN A 183 56.43 22.10 -24.53
N VAL A 184 56.39 21.00 -25.27
CA VAL A 184 55.15 20.42 -25.82
C VAL A 184 54.94 19.02 -25.26
N GLN A 185 53.83 18.81 -24.56
CA GLN A 185 53.54 17.52 -23.92
C GLN A 185 53.43 16.40 -24.96
N PRO A 186 54.28 15.35 -24.88
CA PRO A 186 54.21 14.24 -25.82
C PRO A 186 52.95 13.40 -25.55
N ASN A 187 52.42 12.76 -26.59
CA ASN A 187 51.37 11.77 -26.43
C ASN A 187 51.90 10.58 -25.62
N LEU A 188 51.22 10.25 -24.51
CA LEU A 188 51.61 9.12 -23.67
C LEU A 188 51.47 7.79 -24.43
N PRO A 189 52.27 6.77 -24.10
CA PRO A 189 52.11 5.43 -24.67
C PRO A 189 50.70 4.93 -24.45
N VAL A 190 50.12 4.26 -25.46
CA VAL A 190 48.75 3.76 -25.43
C VAL A 190 48.49 2.96 -24.15
N LEU A 191 49.41 2.08 -23.74
CA LEU A 191 49.25 1.26 -22.53
C LEU A 191 49.12 2.10 -21.23
N CYS A 192 49.86 3.20 -21.13
CA CYS A 192 49.85 4.08 -19.98
C CYS A 192 48.62 4.99 -19.95
N ALA A 193 48.29 5.59 -21.10
CA ALA A 193 47.04 6.34 -21.27
C ALA A 193 45.85 5.45 -20.94
N VAL A 194 45.81 4.24 -21.49
CA VAL A 194 44.78 3.22 -21.26
C VAL A 194 44.70 2.84 -19.78
N LYS A 195 45.82 2.62 -19.09
CA LYS A 195 45.85 2.33 -17.64
C LYS A 195 45.24 3.47 -16.83
N ASN A 196 45.65 4.72 -17.07
CA ASN A 196 45.15 5.89 -16.34
C ASN A 196 43.63 6.10 -16.59
N ILE A 197 43.21 5.95 -17.84
CA ILE A 197 41.80 6.01 -18.25
C ILE A 197 41.01 4.91 -17.55
N PHE A 198 41.47 3.65 -17.58
CA PHE A 198 40.76 2.55 -16.92
C PHE A 198 40.66 2.73 -15.40
N THR A 199 41.71 3.23 -14.73
CA THR A 199 41.62 3.53 -13.31
C THR A 199 40.62 4.64 -13.02
N ASN A 200 40.65 5.75 -13.77
CA ASN A 200 39.72 6.86 -13.54
C ASN A 200 38.27 6.47 -13.85
N MET A 201 38.06 5.72 -14.94
CA MET A 201 36.76 5.18 -15.31
C MET A 201 36.24 4.16 -14.29
N PHE A 202 37.12 3.32 -13.75
CA PHE A 202 36.76 2.37 -12.70
C PHE A 202 36.29 3.10 -11.43
N TYR A 203 36.99 4.14 -10.99
CA TYR A 203 36.55 4.95 -9.85
C TYR A 203 35.24 5.70 -10.11
N LEU A 204 35.03 6.22 -11.32
CA LEU A 204 33.78 6.88 -11.71
C LEU A 204 32.59 5.90 -11.71
N ILE A 205 32.77 4.70 -12.27
CA ILE A 205 31.74 3.65 -12.28
C ILE A 205 31.42 3.17 -10.86
N LEU A 206 32.45 2.96 -10.03
CA LEU A 206 32.25 2.60 -8.61
C LEU A 206 31.47 3.68 -7.87
N TRP A 207 31.82 4.96 -8.07
CA TRP A 207 31.14 6.08 -7.42
C TRP A 207 29.67 6.17 -7.84
N LEU A 208 29.38 6.06 -9.15
CA LEU A 208 28.00 6.03 -9.66
C LEU A 208 27.20 4.83 -9.11
N GLY A 209 27.84 3.67 -8.97
CA GLY A 209 27.23 2.48 -8.36
C GLY A 209 26.84 2.70 -6.90
N ILE A 210 27.73 3.32 -6.11
CA ILE A 210 27.45 3.65 -4.69
C ILE A 210 26.30 4.65 -4.57
N VAL A 211 26.28 5.69 -5.41
CA VAL A 211 25.19 6.67 -5.42
C VAL A 211 23.86 6.01 -5.80
N SER A 212 23.84 5.15 -6.81
CA SER A 212 22.64 4.40 -7.21
C SER A 212 22.11 3.50 -6.08
N LEU A 213 23.00 2.73 -5.42
CA LEU A 213 22.64 1.89 -4.28
C LEU A 213 22.10 2.70 -3.09
N SER A 214 22.66 3.87 -2.83
CA SER A 214 22.18 4.78 -1.78
C SER A 214 20.76 5.28 -2.08
N ILE A 215 20.49 5.70 -3.32
CA ILE A 215 19.15 6.15 -3.74
C ILE A 215 18.12 5.01 -3.64
N VAL A 216 18.48 3.80 -4.09
CA VAL A 216 17.60 2.63 -4.00
C VAL A 216 17.31 2.28 -2.53
N SER A 217 18.33 2.30 -1.67
CA SER A 217 18.16 2.03 -0.24
C SER A 217 17.27 3.07 0.44
N LEU A 218 17.44 4.36 0.10
CA LEU A 218 16.58 5.44 0.59
C LEU A 218 15.13 5.25 0.12
N TYR A 219 14.93 4.93 -1.16
CA TYR A 219 13.61 4.67 -1.73
C TYR A 219 12.90 3.52 -1.01
N PHE A 220 13.57 2.36 -0.86
CA PHE A 220 13.02 1.23 -0.12
C PHE A 220 12.74 1.59 1.35
N GLY A 221 13.60 2.38 2.00
CA GLY A 221 13.38 2.89 3.35
C GLY A 221 12.12 3.75 3.47
N ILE A 222 11.91 4.69 2.54
CA ILE A 222 10.71 5.54 2.50
C ILE A 222 9.45 4.69 2.23
N CYS A 223 9.50 3.79 1.24
CA CYS A 223 8.40 2.87 0.95
C CYS A 223 8.06 1.99 2.15
N TYR A 224 9.06 1.48 2.88
CA TYR A 224 8.84 0.69 4.08
C TYR A 224 8.17 1.50 5.20
N MET A 225 8.65 2.72 5.45
CA MET A 225 8.11 3.60 6.49
C MET A 225 6.67 4.03 6.19
N THR A 226 6.39 4.42 4.95
CA THR A 226 5.03 4.78 4.50
C THR A 226 4.08 3.60 4.60
N THR A 227 4.46 2.43 4.11
CA THR A 227 3.66 1.19 4.21
C THR A 227 3.37 0.82 5.67
N LYS A 228 4.36 0.95 6.56
CA LYS A 228 4.19 0.68 8.00
C LYS A 228 3.20 1.66 8.65
N SER A 229 3.27 2.94 8.28
CA SER A 229 2.33 3.95 8.77
C SER A 229 0.90 3.68 8.29
N GLU A 230 0.73 3.29 7.03
CA GLU A 230 -0.58 2.93 6.46
C GLU A 230 -1.21 1.74 7.18
N LYS A 231 -0.45 0.67 7.43
CA LYS A 231 -0.93 -0.48 8.20
C LYS A 231 -1.36 -0.09 9.62
N HIS A 232 -0.59 0.76 10.29
CA HIS A 232 -0.96 1.27 11.63
C HIS A 232 -2.29 2.04 11.60
N LYS A 233 -2.47 2.94 10.62
CA LYS A 233 -3.74 3.68 10.44
C LYS A 233 -4.91 2.75 10.14
N GLN A 234 -4.71 1.72 9.31
CA GLN A 234 -5.74 0.72 9.03
C GLN A 234 -6.14 -0.07 10.29
N GLU A 235 -5.20 -0.46 11.13
CA GLU A 235 -5.50 -1.15 12.40
C GLU A 235 -6.29 -0.26 13.37
N VAL A 236 -5.92 1.03 13.48
CA VAL A 236 -6.67 2.02 14.28
C VAL A 236 -8.10 2.17 13.75
N ASN A 237 -8.27 2.44 12.45
CA ASN A 237 -9.59 2.63 11.83
C ASN A 237 -10.47 1.39 11.96
N HIS A 238 -9.90 0.20 11.75
CA HIS A 238 -10.62 -1.05 11.90
C HIS A 238 -11.10 -1.27 13.35
N LEU A 239 -10.27 -0.90 14.35
CA LEU A 239 -10.68 -0.97 15.75
C LEU A 239 -11.79 0.04 16.07
N VAL A 240 -11.71 1.27 15.55
CA VAL A 240 -12.76 2.30 15.67
C VAL A 240 -14.08 1.83 15.08
N GLU A 241 -14.08 1.25 13.87
CA GLU A 241 -15.28 0.70 13.22
C GLU A 241 -15.93 -0.41 14.06
N ASN A 242 -15.13 -1.34 14.58
CA ASN A 242 -15.64 -2.42 15.43
C ASN A 242 -16.24 -1.89 16.75
N ILE A 243 -15.65 -0.85 17.35
CA ILE A 243 -16.20 -0.18 18.55
C ILE A 243 -17.54 0.48 18.22
N ILE A 244 -17.62 1.21 17.09
CA ILE A 244 -18.84 1.86 16.65
C ILE A 244 -19.96 0.83 16.43
N ASP A 245 -19.66 -0.28 15.75
CA ASP A 245 -20.64 -1.32 15.49
C ASP A 245 -21.13 -1.98 16.78
N LEU A 246 -20.23 -2.22 17.74
CA LEU A 246 -20.59 -2.73 19.07
C LEU A 246 -21.51 -1.76 19.83
N LEU A 247 -21.18 -0.47 19.84
CA LEU A 247 -21.99 0.56 20.49
C LEU A 247 -23.36 0.73 19.83
N LYS A 248 -23.42 0.72 18.49
CA LYS A 248 -24.68 0.73 17.74
C LYS A 248 -25.54 -0.48 18.07
N GLN A 249 -24.96 -1.67 18.08
CA GLN A 249 -25.68 -2.90 18.40
C GLN A 249 -26.26 -2.87 19.82
N GLN A 250 -25.46 -2.43 20.80
CA GLN A 250 -25.90 -2.27 22.18
C GLN A 250 -27.09 -1.31 22.25
N ALA A 251 -26.95 -0.14 21.64
CA ALA A 251 -27.96 0.89 21.73
C ALA A 251 -29.23 0.55 20.91
N GLN A 252 -29.13 -0.32 19.89
CA GLN A 252 -30.27 -0.88 19.16
C GLN A 252 -31.04 -1.91 20.01
N TYR A 253 -30.34 -2.75 20.79
CA TYR A 253 -30.96 -3.79 21.60
C TYR A 253 -31.48 -3.25 22.95
N ARG A 254 -30.74 -2.32 23.57
CA ARG A 254 -31.11 -1.63 24.81
C ARG A 254 -31.05 -0.11 24.63
N PRO A 255 -32.12 0.54 24.16
CA PRO A 255 -32.12 1.98 23.90
C PRO A 255 -31.91 2.82 25.16
N ASN A 256 -32.35 2.34 26.32
CA ASN A 256 -32.17 3.02 27.60
C ASN A 256 -30.75 2.84 28.19
N GLU A 257 -30.00 1.84 27.71
CA GLU A 257 -28.63 1.50 28.15
C GLU A 257 -27.67 1.48 26.94
N GLY A 258 -27.77 2.51 26.09
CA GLY A 258 -26.95 2.66 24.88
C GLY A 258 -25.50 3.05 25.14
N TYR A 259 -24.91 2.56 26.23
CA TYR A 259 -23.54 2.81 26.64
C TYR A 259 -22.84 1.50 27.05
N LEU A 260 -21.51 1.48 26.92
CA LEU A 260 -20.67 0.35 27.37
C LEU A 260 -19.42 0.86 28.10
N PRO A 261 -18.97 0.20 29.17
CA PRO A 261 -17.70 0.50 29.84
C PRO A 261 -16.52 0.31 28.90
N ILE A 262 -15.59 1.27 28.89
CA ILE A 262 -14.38 1.24 28.05
C ILE A 262 -13.57 -0.05 28.30
N ILE A 263 -13.52 -0.49 29.57
CA ILE A 263 -12.87 -1.76 29.95
C ILE A 263 -13.50 -2.98 29.29
N HIS A 264 -14.83 -3.00 29.17
CA HIS A 264 -15.56 -4.13 28.60
C HIS A 264 -15.39 -4.17 27.08
N ILE A 265 -15.43 -3.00 26.43
CA ILE A 265 -15.18 -2.86 25.01
C ILE A 265 -13.77 -3.36 24.66
N ARG A 266 -12.75 -2.96 25.44
CA ARG A 266 -11.37 -3.43 25.26
C ARG A 266 -11.27 -4.94 25.37
N ASP A 267 -11.91 -5.50 26.39
CA ASP A 267 -11.79 -6.91 26.71
C ASP A 267 -12.56 -7.80 25.72
N GLN A 268 -13.63 -7.29 25.08
CA GLN A 268 -14.32 -7.95 23.99
C GLN A 268 -13.57 -7.89 22.65
N LEU A 269 -12.91 -6.78 22.35
CA LEU A 269 -12.25 -6.57 21.05
C LEU A 269 -10.78 -6.98 21.02
N ILE A 270 -10.10 -6.99 22.17
CA ILE A 270 -8.67 -7.28 22.28
C ILE A 270 -8.45 -8.44 23.27
N PRO A 271 -8.10 -9.64 22.76
CA PRO A 271 -7.73 -10.78 23.59
C PRO A 271 -6.55 -10.47 24.53
N PRO A 272 -6.47 -11.12 25.71
CA PRO A 272 -5.50 -10.77 26.76
C PRO A 272 -4.03 -10.87 26.33
N ASN A 273 -3.70 -11.79 25.42
CA ASN A 273 -2.35 -11.96 24.86
C ASN A 273 -1.90 -10.78 23.97
N GLU A 274 -2.82 -10.03 23.38
CA GLU A 274 -2.52 -8.95 22.43
C GLU A 274 -2.54 -7.55 23.06
N ARG A 275 -3.00 -7.43 24.31
CA ARG A 275 -3.22 -6.13 24.97
C ARG A 275 -1.96 -5.27 25.05
N GLN A 276 -0.81 -5.87 25.35
CA GLN A 276 0.46 -5.13 25.41
C GLN A 276 0.87 -4.60 24.03
N LYS A 277 0.76 -5.44 22.99
CA LYS A 277 1.11 -5.06 21.61
C LYS A 277 0.20 -3.96 21.06
N LYS A 278 -1.10 -4.00 21.38
CA LYS A 278 -2.11 -3.05 20.89
C LYS A 278 -2.35 -1.87 21.84
N SER A 279 -1.62 -1.75 22.94
CA SER A 279 -1.76 -0.66 23.91
C SER A 279 -1.67 0.72 23.27
N LYS A 280 -0.66 0.93 22.40
CA LYS A 280 -0.48 2.20 21.68
C LYS A 280 -1.65 2.53 20.75
N ILE A 281 -2.17 1.52 20.04
CA ILE A 281 -3.34 1.66 19.16
C ILE A 281 -4.57 2.01 20.01
N TRP A 282 -4.75 1.35 21.16
CA TRP A 282 -5.86 1.59 22.07
C TRP A 282 -5.87 3.03 22.60
N THR A 283 -4.73 3.55 23.05
CA THR A 283 -4.62 4.94 23.53
C THR A 283 -4.97 5.95 22.42
N GLU A 284 -4.52 5.71 21.19
CA GLU A 284 -4.85 6.57 20.04
C GLU A 284 -6.36 6.54 19.71
N VAL A 285 -6.98 5.36 19.80
CA VAL A 285 -8.42 5.20 19.61
C VAL A 285 -9.23 5.89 20.71
N GLU A 286 -8.81 5.76 21.95
CA GLU A 286 -9.46 6.42 23.09
C GLU A 286 -9.39 7.94 22.97
N GLN A 287 -8.25 8.47 22.53
CA GLN A 287 -8.09 9.88 22.21
C GLN A 287 -9.00 10.29 21.03
N TYR A 288 -9.04 9.51 19.95
CA TYR A 288 -9.91 9.77 18.80
C TYR A 288 -11.38 9.88 19.19
N PHE A 289 -11.89 8.97 20.03
CA PHE A 289 -13.28 9.04 20.50
C PHE A 289 -13.56 10.21 21.44
N THR A 290 -12.56 10.65 22.20
CA THR A 290 -12.70 11.79 23.13
C THR A 290 -12.68 13.13 22.39
N GLU A 291 -11.85 13.27 21.35
CA GLU A 291 -11.58 14.54 20.69
C GLU A 291 -12.31 14.73 19.34
N SER A 292 -12.53 13.67 18.58
CA SER A 292 -12.89 13.76 17.15
C SER A 292 -14.23 13.14 16.77
N GLU A 293 -14.76 12.19 17.55
CA GLU A 293 -15.97 11.45 17.17
C GLU A 293 -17.23 12.03 17.82
N SER A 294 -18.04 12.76 17.05
CA SER A 294 -19.26 13.39 17.57
C SER A 294 -20.42 12.40 17.83
N ARG A 295 -20.33 11.16 17.34
CA ARG A 295 -21.40 10.15 17.47
C ARG A 295 -21.38 9.42 18.80
N VAL A 296 -20.24 9.45 19.49
CA VAL A 296 -20.00 8.76 20.76
C VAL A 296 -19.69 9.83 21.81
N ARG A 297 -20.26 9.69 23.01
CA ARG A 297 -19.96 10.56 24.15
C ARG A 297 -19.24 9.75 25.22
N SER A 298 -18.12 10.27 25.70
CA SER A 298 -17.44 9.79 26.89
C SER A 298 -18.11 10.39 28.12
N GLU A 299 -18.55 9.55 29.05
CA GLU A 299 -19.18 9.98 30.31
C GLU A 299 -18.86 8.99 31.44
N ILE A 300 -19.12 9.40 32.69
CA ILE A 300 -19.03 8.53 33.86
C ILE A 300 -20.44 8.06 34.20
N GLN A 301 -20.62 6.75 34.32
CA GLN A 301 -21.92 6.14 34.64
C GLN A 301 -21.76 5.16 35.80
N GLN A 302 -22.66 5.27 36.77
CA GLN A 302 -22.71 4.35 37.90
C GLN A 302 -23.36 3.03 37.45
N ILE A 303 -22.62 1.93 37.57
CA ILE A 303 -23.05 0.56 37.24
C ILE A 303 -22.79 -0.28 38.49
N ASP A 304 -23.84 -0.90 39.04
CA ASP A 304 -23.76 -1.75 40.25
C ASP A 304 -23.14 -1.06 41.47
N GLY A 305 -23.26 0.28 41.56
CA GLY A 305 -22.74 1.07 42.67
C GLY A 305 -21.34 1.66 42.45
N GLU A 306 -20.65 1.26 41.38
CA GLU A 306 -19.32 1.75 41.02
C GLU A 306 -19.38 2.69 39.80
N ASP A 307 -18.53 3.71 39.79
CA ASP A 307 -18.45 4.67 38.69
C ASP A 307 -17.49 4.16 37.62
N PHE A 308 -18.00 3.95 36.40
CA PHE A 308 -17.20 3.55 35.24
C PHE A 308 -17.17 4.63 34.18
N GLN A 309 -16.03 4.79 33.52
CA GLN A 309 -15.96 5.56 32.29
C GLN A 309 -16.55 4.72 31.14
N VAL A 310 -17.59 5.26 30.51
CA VAL A 310 -18.37 4.59 29.47
C VAL A 310 -18.37 5.41 28.19
N TRP A 311 -18.55 4.70 27.07
CA TRP A 311 -18.88 5.30 25.78
C TRP A 311 -20.36 5.10 25.49
N ARG A 312 -21.09 6.21 25.32
CA ARG A 312 -22.51 6.25 24.97
C ARG A 312 -22.69 6.58 23.49
N TRP A 313 -23.53 5.84 22.80
CA TRP A 313 -23.97 6.21 21.45
C TRP A 313 -24.99 7.36 21.52
N VAL A 314 -24.69 8.49 20.87
CA VAL A 314 -25.49 9.73 20.99
C VAL A 314 -26.44 9.92 19.81
N GLN A 315 -26.11 9.38 18.64
CA GLN A 315 -26.99 9.56 17.48
C GLN A 315 -28.33 8.87 17.77
N PRO A 316 -29.47 9.55 17.54
CA PRO A 316 -30.75 8.90 17.59
C PRO A 316 -30.73 7.81 16.52
N MET A 317 -30.55 6.56 16.95
CA MET A 317 -30.95 5.45 16.10
C MET A 317 -32.43 5.70 15.90
N SER A 318 -32.85 5.88 14.65
CA SER A 318 -34.26 5.88 14.31
C SER A 318 -34.86 4.73 15.12
N PRO A 319 -35.84 4.99 16.00
CA PRO A 319 -36.35 3.94 16.85
C PRO A 319 -36.66 2.77 15.94
N VAL A 320 -36.25 1.57 16.35
CA VAL A 320 -36.63 0.33 15.66
C VAL A 320 -38.14 0.08 15.85
N THR A 321 -38.97 1.12 15.73
CA THR A 321 -40.15 1.05 14.91
C THR A 321 -39.72 1.24 13.45
N VAL A 322 -39.05 0.22 12.88
CA VAL A 322 -39.20 0.00 11.44
C VAL A 322 -40.71 -0.04 11.24
N LYS A 323 -41.27 1.00 10.60
CA LYS A 323 -42.67 1.00 10.22
C LYS A 323 -42.82 -0.22 9.31
N LYS A 324 -43.45 -1.26 9.83
CA LYS A 324 -43.73 -2.47 9.05
C LYS A 324 -44.88 -2.12 8.13
N VAL A 325 -44.58 -1.91 6.86
CA VAL A 325 -45.52 -1.36 5.88
C VAL A 325 -45.67 -2.29 4.69
N TRP A 326 -46.81 -2.15 4.01
CA TRP A 326 -47.12 -2.81 2.75
C TRP A 326 -46.42 -2.10 1.58
N GLN A 327 -45.70 -2.85 0.74
CA GLN A 327 -44.78 -2.30 -0.28
C GLN A 327 -45.21 -2.63 -1.73
N GLY A 328 -46.50 -2.85 -1.94
CA GLY A 328 -47.06 -3.16 -3.26
C GLY A 328 -47.13 -4.66 -3.59
N GLN A 329 -47.57 -4.97 -4.80
CA GLN A 329 -47.92 -6.31 -5.27
C GLN A 329 -46.87 -6.85 -6.25
N ALA A 330 -46.49 -8.11 -6.09
CA ALA A 330 -45.50 -8.79 -6.93
C ALA A 330 -46.08 -9.36 -8.23
N PHE A 331 -47.34 -9.80 -8.21
CA PHE A 331 -48.03 -10.38 -9.38
C PHE A 331 -49.54 -10.19 -9.28
N GLU A 332 -50.22 -10.15 -10.42
CA GLU A 332 -51.68 -9.92 -10.50
C GLU A 332 -52.48 -11.07 -9.87
N THR A 333 -53.37 -10.71 -8.94
CA THR A 333 -54.32 -11.62 -8.26
C THR A 333 -55.77 -11.29 -8.58
N ASN A 334 -56.02 -10.51 -9.64
CA ASN A 334 -57.36 -10.12 -10.09
C ASN A 334 -58.25 -11.34 -10.38
N GLU A 335 -59.56 -11.13 -10.36
CA GLU A 335 -60.54 -12.18 -10.71
C GLU A 335 -60.24 -12.73 -12.11
N GLY A 336 -60.01 -14.04 -12.22
CA GLY A 336 -59.64 -14.71 -13.47
C GLY A 336 -58.13 -14.92 -13.68
N SER A 337 -57.26 -14.39 -12.81
CA SER A 337 -55.82 -14.71 -12.82
C SER A 337 -55.57 -16.16 -12.40
N MET A 338 -54.55 -16.82 -12.99
CA MET A 338 -54.12 -18.16 -12.58
C MET A 338 -53.72 -18.23 -11.09
N ASN A 339 -53.40 -17.08 -10.49
CA ASN A 339 -52.98 -16.97 -9.10
C ASN A 339 -54.14 -16.73 -8.12
N SER A 340 -55.41 -16.80 -8.55
CA SER A 340 -56.59 -16.55 -7.71
C SER A 340 -57.68 -17.60 -7.96
N PRO A 341 -57.83 -18.62 -7.08
CA PRO A 341 -58.83 -19.68 -7.25
C PRO A 341 -60.26 -19.11 -7.29
N GLN A 342 -61.00 -19.40 -8.36
CA GLN A 342 -62.42 -19.04 -8.51
C GLN A 342 -63.26 -20.30 -8.82
N PRO A 343 -64.38 -20.52 -8.09
CA PRO A 343 -64.82 -19.78 -6.91
C PRO A 343 -63.87 -20.01 -5.72
N SER A 344 -63.89 -19.07 -4.76
CA SER A 344 -63.10 -19.22 -3.53
C SER A 344 -63.58 -20.44 -2.73
N PRO A 345 -62.69 -21.40 -2.41
CA PRO A 345 -63.12 -22.73 -1.95
C PRO A 345 -63.63 -22.75 -0.51
N THR A 346 -63.18 -21.82 0.35
CA THR A 346 -63.54 -21.76 1.79
C THR A 346 -63.49 -20.33 2.33
N SER A 347 -64.09 -20.09 3.50
CA SER A 347 -64.06 -18.81 4.21
C SER A 347 -62.83 -18.59 5.10
N CYS A 348 -61.83 -19.48 5.05
CA CYS A 348 -60.67 -19.44 5.95
C CYS A 348 -59.35 -19.41 5.17
N LEU A 349 -58.39 -18.62 5.68
CA LEU A 349 -57.09 -18.37 5.06
C LEU A 349 -55.94 -18.65 6.03
N LYS A 350 -54.83 -19.18 5.49
CA LYS A 350 -53.50 -19.21 6.11
C LYS A 350 -52.62 -18.21 5.38
N ILE A 351 -52.16 -17.19 6.09
CA ILE A 351 -51.22 -16.18 5.61
C ILE A 351 -49.84 -16.54 6.15
N ARG A 352 -48.81 -16.48 5.32
CA ARG A 352 -47.41 -16.76 5.69
C ARG A 352 -46.53 -15.54 5.46
N HIS A 353 -45.41 -15.50 6.18
CA HIS A 353 -44.38 -14.46 6.14
C HIS A 353 -44.83 -13.07 6.64
N MET A 354 -45.81 -13.02 7.55
CA MET A 354 -46.22 -11.76 8.19
C MET A 354 -45.20 -11.28 9.24
N PHE A 355 -44.36 -12.17 9.74
CA PHE A 355 -43.33 -11.87 10.75
C PHE A 355 -42.17 -12.89 10.66
N GLY A 356 -41.05 -12.63 11.34
CA GLY A 356 -39.89 -13.52 11.44
C GLY A 356 -39.69 -14.14 12.83
N PRO A 357 -38.80 -15.13 12.97
CA PRO A 357 -38.56 -15.88 14.22
C PRO A 357 -38.18 -14.97 15.40
N ASP A 358 -37.38 -13.93 15.17
CA ASP A 358 -36.90 -13.03 16.24
C ASP A 358 -37.83 -11.83 16.50
N SER A 359 -38.91 -11.71 15.71
CA SER A 359 -39.73 -10.49 15.70
C SER A 359 -40.91 -10.49 16.68
N MET A 360 -41.17 -11.60 17.38
CA MET A 360 -42.27 -11.76 18.35
C MET A 360 -41.87 -11.49 19.81
N LEU A 361 -40.64 -11.04 20.07
CA LEU A 361 -40.15 -10.71 21.41
C LEU A 361 -40.73 -9.38 21.98
N GLY A 362 -41.40 -8.58 21.15
CA GLY A 362 -41.99 -7.29 21.56
C GLY A 362 -43.43 -7.42 22.06
N VAL A 363 -43.76 -6.67 23.11
CA VAL A 363 -45.06 -6.68 23.83
C VAL A 363 -46.27 -6.41 22.92
N ASP A 364 -46.10 -5.67 21.81
CA ASP A 364 -47.18 -5.28 20.89
C ASP A 364 -47.13 -5.93 19.50
N CYS A 365 -46.28 -6.94 19.30
CA CYS A 365 -46.07 -7.50 17.96
C CYS A 365 -47.32 -8.17 17.39
N GLU A 366 -48.05 -8.93 18.22
CA GLU A 366 -49.27 -9.59 17.79
C GLU A 366 -50.31 -8.57 17.30
N THR A 367 -50.61 -7.56 18.12
CA THR A 367 -51.57 -6.49 17.79
C THR A 367 -51.20 -5.80 16.48
N ARG A 368 -49.92 -5.47 16.28
CA ARG A 368 -49.45 -4.85 15.03
C ARG A 368 -49.67 -5.73 13.80
N VAL A 369 -49.48 -7.04 13.91
CA VAL A 369 -49.73 -7.98 12.81
C VAL A 369 -51.23 -8.10 12.52
N LYS A 370 -52.08 -8.11 13.56
CA LYS A 370 -53.55 -8.10 13.38
C LYS A 370 -53.99 -6.81 12.68
N ASP A 371 -53.54 -5.66 13.19
CA ASP A 371 -53.87 -4.35 12.63
C ASP A 371 -53.40 -4.25 11.17
N ALA A 372 -52.18 -4.70 10.84
CA ALA A 372 -51.69 -4.65 9.45
C ALA A 372 -52.57 -5.42 8.46
N ILE A 373 -53.17 -6.54 8.89
CA ILE A 373 -54.10 -7.32 8.06
C ILE A 373 -55.45 -6.63 7.96
N LEU A 374 -55.99 -6.14 9.09
CA LEU A 374 -57.29 -5.47 9.13
C LEU A 374 -57.28 -4.12 8.40
N GLU A 375 -56.20 -3.36 8.51
CA GLU A 375 -55.98 -2.12 7.75
C GLU A 375 -55.92 -2.40 6.24
N LYS A 376 -55.21 -3.46 5.82
CA LYS A 376 -55.12 -3.85 4.41
C LYS A 376 -56.45 -4.38 3.87
N CYS A 377 -57.25 -5.02 4.74
CA CYS A 377 -58.52 -5.66 4.43
C CYS A 377 -59.74 -4.86 4.93
N GLU A 378 -59.69 -3.53 4.92
CA GLU A 378 -60.75 -2.64 5.45
C GLU A 378 -62.12 -2.89 4.79
N SER A 379 -62.14 -3.39 3.55
CA SER A 379 -63.36 -3.72 2.79
C SER A 379 -63.84 -5.16 2.96
N VAL A 380 -63.24 -5.93 3.86
CA VAL A 380 -63.52 -7.36 4.06
C VAL A 380 -64.04 -7.64 5.46
N GLU A 381 -65.11 -8.42 5.56
CA GLU A 381 -65.66 -8.84 6.85
C GLU A 381 -64.84 -10.00 7.45
N VAL A 382 -63.79 -9.64 8.21
CA VAL A 382 -62.97 -10.59 8.97
C VAL A 382 -63.61 -10.86 10.34
N LEU A 383 -63.98 -12.10 10.63
CA LEU A 383 -64.64 -12.49 11.89
C LEU A 383 -63.65 -12.93 12.95
N HIS A 384 -62.58 -13.64 12.59
CA HIS A 384 -61.61 -14.15 13.56
C HIS A 384 -60.20 -14.15 12.98
N LEU A 385 -59.22 -13.78 13.80
CA LEU A 385 -57.81 -13.68 13.42
C LEU A 385 -56.91 -14.16 14.57
N SER A 386 -56.12 -15.21 14.31
CA SER A 386 -55.17 -15.77 15.27
C SER A 386 -53.75 -15.82 14.70
N VAL A 387 -52.78 -15.34 15.48
CA VAL A 387 -51.36 -15.25 15.11
C VAL A 387 -50.61 -16.41 15.77
N ASP A 388 -49.93 -17.23 14.98
CA ASP A 388 -49.18 -18.38 15.50
C ASP A 388 -47.76 -17.96 15.89
N ARG A 389 -47.59 -17.50 17.13
CA ARG A 389 -46.31 -16.99 17.65
C ARG A 389 -45.16 -18.01 17.53
N SER A 390 -45.46 -19.30 17.53
CA SER A 390 -44.47 -20.39 17.40
C SER A 390 -44.06 -20.69 15.95
N SER A 391 -44.75 -20.11 14.97
CA SER A 391 -44.48 -20.38 13.57
C SER A 391 -43.20 -19.69 13.07
N HIS A 392 -42.18 -20.47 12.76
CA HIS A 392 -40.97 -20.00 12.06
C HIS A 392 -41.26 -19.33 10.70
N GLU A 393 -42.37 -19.70 10.04
CA GLU A 393 -42.81 -19.13 8.76
C GLU A 393 -43.63 -17.84 8.91
N GLY A 394 -43.88 -17.35 10.14
CA GLY A 394 -44.70 -16.17 10.39
C GLY A 394 -46.18 -16.34 10.00
N CYS A 395 -46.84 -17.39 10.49
CA CYS A 395 -48.20 -17.75 10.08
C CYS A 395 -49.30 -17.00 10.83
N VAL A 396 -50.32 -16.55 10.10
CA VAL A 396 -51.56 -15.98 10.62
C VAL A 396 -52.76 -16.69 10.01
N TYR A 397 -53.78 -16.94 10.82
CA TYR A 397 -54.98 -17.70 10.45
C TYR A 397 -56.20 -16.78 10.52
N VAL A 398 -56.92 -16.65 9.40
CA VAL A 398 -58.05 -15.73 9.26
C VAL A 398 -59.33 -16.49 8.91
N LYS A 399 -60.45 -16.14 9.54
CA LYS A 399 -61.82 -16.56 9.18
C LYS A 399 -62.61 -15.32 8.75
N CYS A 400 -63.16 -15.35 7.55
CA CYS A 400 -64.05 -14.31 7.00
C CYS A 400 -65.52 -14.73 7.13
N ALA A 401 -66.44 -13.78 6.93
CA ALA A 401 -67.89 -14.02 7.00
C ALA A 401 -68.39 -15.02 5.95
N SER A 402 -67.81 -15.01 4.76
CA SER A 402 -68.17 -15.93 3.67
C SER A 402 -66.95 -16.33 2.82
N PRO A 403 -67.06 -17.38 1.98
CA PRO A 403 -66.02 -17.70 1.01
C PRO A 403 -65.74 -16.55 0.03
N ALA A 404 -66.75 -15.75 -0.31
CA ALA A 404 -66.59 -14.57 -1.17
C ALA A 404 -65.74 -13.49 -0.50
N GLU A 405 -65.97 -13.22 0.79
CA GLU A 405 -65.15 -12.29 1.59
C GLU A 405 -63.71 -12.80 1.73
N ALA A 406 -63.52 -14.10 1.94
CA ALA A 406 -62.19 -14.70 1.95
C ALA A 406 -61.48 -14.56 0.58
N GLY A 407 -62.22 -14.62 -0.53
CA GLY A 407 -61.71 -14.32 -1.86
C GLY A 407 -61.21 -12.88 -1.99
N LYS A 408 -61.95 -11.90 -1.46
CA LYS A 408 -61.52 -10.48 -1.44
C LYS A 408 -60.24 -10.30 -0.64
N ALA A 409 -60.16 -10.84 0.59
CA ALA A 409 -58.95 -10.79 1.41
C ALA A 409 -57.76 -11.48 0.73
N TYR A 410 -57.99 -12.63 0.10
CA TYR A 410 -56.94 -13.34 -0.64
C TYR A 410 -56.30 -12.44 -1.70
N ARG A 411 -57.09 -11.70 -2.48
CA ARG A 411 -56.57 -10.80 -3.52
C ARG A 411 -55.79 -9.61 -2.96
N GLN A 412 -56.19 -9.10 -1.80
CA GLN A 412 -55.55 -7.93 -1.16
C GLN A 412 -54.25 -8.28 -0.41
N LEU A 413 -54.03 -9.56 -0.11
CA LEU A 413 -52.89 -10.04 0.69
C LEU A 413 -51.92 -10.93 -0.10
N HIS A 414 -52.43 -11.81 -0.97
CA HIS A 414 -51.59 -12.75 -1.70
C HIS A 414 -50.72 -12.03 -2.71
N GLY A 415 -49.41 -12.30 -2.66
CA GLY A 415 -48.46 -11.69 -3.59
C GLY A 415 -48.08 -10.26 -3.22
N PHE A 416 -48.52 -9.73 -2.07
CA PHE A 416 -48.07 -8.43 -1.58
C PHE A 416 -46.78 -8.53 -0.77
N TRP A 417 -45.96 -7.49 -0.83
CA TRP A 417 -44.80 -7.32 0.02
C TRP A 417 -45.18 -6.65 1.34
N TYR A 418 -44.74 -7.21 2.46
CA TYR A 418 -44.85 -6.64 3.80
C TYR A 418 -43.52 -6.82 4.53
N ASP A 419 -42.95 -5.72 5.05
CA ASP A 419 -41.68 -5.74 5.79
C ASP A 419 -40.54 -6.45 5.02
N GLY A 420 -40.45 -6.19 3.70
CA GLY A 420 -39.46 -6.81 2.81
C GLY A 420 -39.67 -8.30 2.54
N LYS A 421 -40.83 -8.87 2.91
CA LYS A 421 -41.17 -10.29 2.69
C LYS A 421 -42.40 -10.44 1.81
N LEU A 422 -42.35 -11.43 0.92
CA LEU A 422 -43.49 -11.77 0.07
C LEU A 422 -44.53 -12.58 0.85
N VAL A 423 -45.71 -11.99 1.01
CA VAL A 423 -46.85 -12.60 1.70
C VAL A 423 -47.51 -13.62 0.77
N THR A 424 -47.70 -14.84 1.30
CA THR A 424 -48.37 -15.93 0.58
C THR A 424 -49.59 -16.40 1.35
N VAL A 425 -50.68 -16.64 0.63
CA VAL A 425 -51.97 -16.99 1.23
C VAL A 425 -52.44 -18.31 0.64
N LYS A 426 -53.01 -19.18 1.49
CA LYS A 426 -53.66 -20.43 1.08
C LYS A 426 -55.00 -20.57 1.78
N PHE A 427 -55.99 -21.13 1.08
CA PHE A 427 -57.27 -21.49 1.69
C PHE A 427 -57.14 -22.67 2.65
N LEU A 428 -57.93 -22.65 3.72
CA LEU A 428 -58.04 -23.70 4.72
C LEU A 428 -59.48 -24.19 4.83
N ARG A 429 -59.67 -25.49 5.06
CA ARG A 429 -61.00 -26.05 5.35
C ARG A 429 -61.54 -25.50 6.67
N LEU A 430 -62.81 -25.10 6.66
CA LEU A 430 -63.50 -24.52 7.82
C LEU A 430 -63.45 -25.46 9.03
N GLU A 431 -63.72 -26.75 8.83
CA GLU A 431 -63.65 -27.79 9.88
C GLU A 431 -62.27 -27.82 10.57
N ARG A 432 -61.18 -27.80 9.80
CA ARG A 432 -59.81 -27.80 10.33
C ARG A 432 -59.51 -26.48 11.07
N TYR A 433 -60.07 -25.37 10.61
CA TYR A 433 -59.92 -24.09 11.28
C TYR A 433 -60.59 -24.12 12.66
N HIS A 434 -61.83 -24.60 12.75
CA HIS A 434 -62.57 -24.73 14.02
C HIS A 434 -61.97 -25.76 14.97
N GLN A 435 -61.42 -26.86 14.46
CA GLN A 435 -60.67 -27.81 15.29
C GLN A 435 -59.44 -27.17 15.96
N ARG A 436 -58.79 -26.25 15.26
CA ARG A 436 -57.62 -25.53 15.80
C ARG A 436 -58.00 -24.34 16.68
N PHE A 437 -59.08 -23.65 16.34
CA PHE A 437 -59.59 -22.45 17.02
C PHE A 437 -61.09 -22.63 17.32
N PRO A 438 -61.45 -23.34 18.40
CA PRO A 438 -62.86 -23.61 18.75
C PRO A 438 -63.66 -22.34 19.10
N ASP A 439 -62.98 -21.33 19.64
CA ASP A 439 -63.51 -19.99 19.92
C ASP A 439 -64.01 -19.27 18.65
N ALA A 440 -63.41 -19.55 17.50
CA ALA A 440 -63.83 -18.98 16.23
C ALA A 440 -65.20 -19.49 15.74
N VAL A 441 -65.81 -20.49 16.38
CA VAL A 441 -67.13 -21.02 15.98
C VAL A 441 -68.24 -20.02 16.29
N SER A 442 -68.19 -19.38 17.46
CA SER A 442 -69.23 -18.45 17.92
C SER A 442 -69.02 -17.00 17.45
N THR A 443 -67.90 -16.70 16.78
CA THR A 443 -67.62 -15.34 16.30
C THR A 443 -68.41 -14.99 15.06
N THR A 444 -69.30 -14.01 15.18
CA THR A 444 -70.17 -13.48 14.11
C THR A 444 -69.98 -11.97 13.87
N THR A 445 -69.28 -11.27 14.76
CA THR A 445 -69.02 -9.84 14.66
C THR A 445 -67.72 -9.56 13.91
N PRO A 446 -67.71 -8.69 12.88
CA PRO A 446 -66.49 -8.29 12.19
C PRO A 446 -65.48 -7.58 13.13
N LEU A 447 -64.20 -7.87 12.94
CA LEU A 447 -63.09 -7.26 13.65
C LEU A 447 -62.69 -5.93 13.00
N MET A 448 -62.30 -4.97 13.84
CA MET A 448 -61.76 -3.68 13.42
C MET A 448 -60.31 -3.53 13.91
N PRO A 449 -59.44 -2.76 13.22
CA PRO A 449 -58.11 -2.41 13.72
C PRO A 449 -58.18 -1.75 15.11
N SER A 450 -57.11 -1.88 15.90
CA SER A 450 -57.03 -1.30 17.24
C SER A 450 -57.08 0.23 17.27
N ASN A 451 -56.71 0.88 16.15
CA ASN A 451 -56.70 2.33 15.96
C ASN A 451 -56.92 2.69 14.49
N ASN A 452 -57.18 3.97 14.20
CA ASN A 452 -57.45 4.48 12.85
C ASN A 452 -56.22 5.09 12.16
N GLU A 453 -55.01 4.87 12.65
CA GLU A 453 -53.81 5.55 12.15
C GLU A 453 -53.25 4.94 10.85
N LYS A 454 -53.74 3.76 10.44
CA LYS A 454 -53.34 3.04 9.21
C LYS A 454 -51.82 2.88 9.09
N ARG A 455 -51.14 2.55 10.19
CA ARG A 455 -49.67 2.59 10.28
C ARG A 455 -48.97 1.64 9.32
N SER A 456 -49.64 0.56 8.90
CA SER A 456 -49.09 -0.40 7.94
C SER A 456 -49.21 0.05 6.48
N LEU A 457 -49.97 1.10 6.19
CA LEU A 457 -50.22 1.59 4.82
C LEU A 457 -49.46 2.88 4.48
N GLN A 458 -48.70 3.44 5.44
CA GLN A 458 -48.01 4.73 5.31
C GLN A 458 -46.66 4.66 4.60
#